data_AF-A0A963SBS1-F1
#
_entry.id   AF-A0A963SBS1-F1
#
_cell.length_a   1.000
_cell.length_b   1.000
_cell.length_c   1.000
_cell.angle_alpha   90.00
_cell.angle_beta   90.00
_cell.angle_gamma   90.00
#
_symmetry.space_group_name_H-M   'P 1'
#
loop_
_entity.id
_entity.type
_entity.pdbx_description
1 polymer ?
#
loop_
_entity_poly.entity_id
_entity_poly.type
_entity_poly.pdbx_seq_one_letter_code
_entity_poly.pdbx_strand_id
1 'polypeptide(L)'
;MGTYKVDTLPSRRDGYIAKFRALSKSCATHLRCCIEDFAEVDPEADELCGQLNKRYDVYAVAIPFCPRRWLALAIDTLGSGQRDRIVIDIITSKDRPCALAKSYAANQLTSGGYQWVQR
;
A
#
# COMPACT_ATOMS: atom_id res chain seq x y z
N MET A 1 11.39 7.38 -15.68
CA MET A 1 12.46 6.46 -15.24
C MET A 1 12.91 7.02 -13.88
N GLY A 2 12.59 6.46 -12.72
CA GLY A 2 12.10 5.11 -12.42
C GLY A 2 10.59 4.89 -12.65
N THR A 3 10.02 3.71 -12.91
CA THR A 3 10.44 2.27 -12.92
C THR A 3 9.94 1.41 -11.74
N TYR A 4 8.90 1.81 -11.02
CA TYR A 4 8.22 0.88 -10.13
C TYR A 4 6.73 0.81 -10.42
N LYS A 5 6.21 -0.42 -10.43
CA LYS A 5 4.78 -0.63 -10.64
C LYS A 5 4.07 -0.46 -9.31
N VAL A 6 3.10 0.46 -9.27
CA VAL A 6 2.20 0.65 -8.13
C VAL A 6 0.80 0.23 -8.55
N ASP A 7 0.25 -0.81 -7.93
CA ASP A 7 -1.14 -1.23 -8.18
C ASP A 7 -1.74 -1.84 -6.91
N THR A 8 -3.06 -1.94 -6.86
CA THR A 8 -3.75 -2.72 -5.85
C THR A 8 -4.01 -4.14 -6.35
N LEU A 9 -4.29 -5.06 -5.44
CA LEU A 9 -4.67 -6.42 -5.81
C LEU A 9 -5.99 -6.40 -6.60
N PRO A 10 -6.10 -7.10 -7.75
CA PRO A 10 -7.32 -7.13 -8.54
C PRO A 10 -8.56 -7.54 -7.73
N SER A 11 -8.42 -8.52 -6.84
CA SER A 11 -9.49 -9.01 -5.95
C SER A 11 -9.93 -8.01 -4.87
N ARG A 12 -9.16 -6.93 -4.65
CA ARG A 12 -9.44 -5.88 -3.66
C ARG A 12 -9.71 -4.51 -4.28
N ARG A 13 -9.57 -4.39 -5.60
CA ARG A 13 -9.69 -3.13 -6.33
C ARG A 13 -11.01 -2.41 -6.07
N ASP A 14 -12.14 -3.11 -6.08
CA ASP A 14 -13.45 -2.49 -5.84
C ASP A 14 -13.59 -1.94 -4.41
N GLY A 15 -13.11 -2.70 -3.42
CA GLY A 15 -13.09 -2.27 -2.02
C GLY A 15 -12.20 -1.04 -1.80
N TYR A 16 -11.02 -1.04 -2.45
CA TYR A 16 -10.11 0.11 -2.44
C TYR A 16 -10.76 1.34 -3.09
N ILE A 17 -11.37 1.20 -4.28
CA ILE A 17 -12.04 2.29 -5.00
C ILE A 17 -13.19 2.86 -4.16
N ALA A 18 -14.00 2.02 -3.51
CA ALA A 18 -15.08 2.47 -2.65
C ALA A 18 -14.56 3.34 -1.49
N LYS A 19 -13.47 2.93 -0.85
CA LYS A 19 -12.83 3.70 0.22
C LYS A 19 -12.20 4.98 -0.28
N PHE A 20 -11.56 4.95 -1.45
CA PHE A 20 -11.00 6.13 -2.09
C PHE A 20 -12.10 7.17 -2.36
N ARG A 21 -13.25 6.74 -2.91
CA ARG A 21 -14.40 7.62 -3.17
C ARG A 21 -15.06 8.18 -1.90
N ALA A 22 -14.91 7.49 -0.77
CA ALA A 22 -15.41 7.96 0.52
C ALA A 22 -14.50 9.00 1.20
N LEU A 23 -13.31 9.27 0.64
CA LEU A 23 -12.43 10.33 1.14
C LEU A 23 -12.96 11.72 0.78
N SER A 24 -12.60 12.71 1.60
CA SER A 24 -12.75 14.11 1.18
C SER A 24 -11.88 14.39 -0.04
N LYS A 25 -12.24 15.42 -0.82
CA LYS A 25 -11.48 15.82 -2.02
C LYS A 25 -9.98 16.07 -1.70
N SER A 26 -9.70 16.71 -0.56
CA SER A 26 -8.32 16.97 -0.11
C SER A 26 -7.58 15.66 0.13
N CYS A 27 -8.20 14.71 0.82
CA CYS A 27 -7.57 13.43 1.13
C CYS A 27 -7.36 12.53 -0.08
N ALA A 28 -8.33 12.49 -0.99
CA ALA A 28 -8.15 11.78 -2.25
C ALA A 28 -7.00 12.37 -3.08
N THR A 29 -6.81 13.70 -3.04
CA THR A 29 -5.72 14.39 -3.75
C THR A 29 -4.37 14.03 -3.16
N HIS A 30 -4.18 14.15 -1.84
CA HIS A 30 -2.91 13.80 -1.21
C HIS A 30 -2.59 12.31 -1.30
N LEU A 31 -3.58 11.43 -1.17
CA LEU A 31 -3.39 10.00 -1.39
C LEU A 31 -2.90 9.70 -2.82
N ARG A 32 -3.47 10.38 -3.82
CA ARG A 32 -3.00 10.22 -5.21
C ARG A 32 -1.55 10.67 -5.37
N CYS A 33 -1.17 11.80 -4.79
CA CYS A 33 0.22 12.26 -4.79
C CYS A 33 1.16 11.22 -4.16
N CYS A 34 0.82 10.67 -2.99
CA CYS A 34 1.63 9.62 -2.38
C CYS A 34 1.81 8.40 -3.31
N ILE A 35 0.74 7.95 -3.99
CA ILE A 35 0.80 6.81 -4.91
C ILE A 35 1.66 7.12 -6.14
N GLU A 36 1.56 8.34 -6.67
CA GLU A 36 2.38 8.82 -7.78
C GLU A 36 3.86 8.89 -7.36
N ASP A 37 4.17 9.44 -6.18
CA ASP A 37 5.52 9.51 -5.63
C ASP A 37 6.12 8.10 -5.47
N PHE A 38 5.33 7.14 -5.00
CA PHE A 38 5.79 5.77 -4.88
C PHE A 38 6.10 5.10 -6.22
N ALA A 39 5.69 5.62 -7.38
CA ALA A 39 6.20 5.10 -8.64
C ALA A 39 7.71 5.35 -8.83
N GLU A 40 8.29 6.28 -8.06
CA GLU A 40 9.65 6.79 -8.22
C GLU A 40 10.51 6.58 -6.97
N VAL A 41 9.94 6.74 -5.77
CA VAL A 41 10.65 6.66 -4.49
C VAL A 41 10.11 5.56 -3.58
N ASP A 42 10.96 5.04 -2.69
CA ASP A 42 10.53 4.14 -1.61
C ASP A 42 9.94 4.99 -0.45
N PRO A 43 9.00 4.46 0.35
CA PRO A 43 8.52 5.12 1.57
C PRO A 43 9.63 5.33 2.59
N GLU A 44 9.38 6.19 3.57
CA GLU A 44 10.38 6.51 4.59
C GLU A 44 10.62 5.31 5.54
N ALA A 45 11.83 5.22 6.08
CA ALA A 45 12.23 4.07 6.89
C ALA A 45 11.46 3.96 8.22
N ASP A 46 10.97 5.07 8.75
CA ASP A 46 10.13 5.13 9.96
C ASP A 46 8.67 4.74 9.70
N GLU A 47 8.24 4.68 8.43
CA GLU A 47 6.94 4.16 8.00
C GLU A 47 6.94 2.63 7.87
N LEU A 48 8.12 1.98 7.94
CA LEU A 48 8.27 0.53 7.85
C LEU A 48 7.69 -0.16 9.08
N CYS A 49 6.65 -0.95 8.86
CA CYS A 49 5.97 -1.73 9.89
C CYS A 49 6.56 -3.15 10.08
N GLY A 50 7.51 -3.52 9.23
CA GLY A 50 8.23 -4.79 9.26
C GLY A 50 7.94 -5.68 8.06
N GLN A 51 8.57 -6.85 8.05
CA GLN A 51 8.56 -7.75 6.90
C GLN A 51 7.56 -8.90 7.09
N LEU A 52 6.87 -9.27 6.00
CA LEU A 52 5.94 -10.38 5.92
C LEU A 52 6.53 -11.48 5.02
N ASN A 53 6.55 -12.71 5.54
CA ASN A 53 7.02 -13.93 4.85
C ASN A 53 8.41 -13.80 4.19
N LYS A 54 9.29 -12.97 4.76
CA LYS A 54 10.62 -12.64 4.21
C LYS A 54 10.61 -12.07 2.78
N ARG A 55 9.45 -11.65 2.28
CA ARG A 55 9.24 -11.22 0.89
C ARG A 55 8.67 -9.82 0.77
N TYR A 56 7.79 -9.43 1.68
CA TYR A 56 7.10 -8.16 1.56
C TYR A 56 7.47 -7.24 2.71
N ASP A 57 8.08 -6.10 2.41
CA ASP A 57 8.23 -5.02 3.38
C ASP A 57 6.89 -4.28 3.44
N VAL A 58 6.29 -4.21 4.63
CA VAL A 58 4.96 -3.61 4.84
C VAL A 58 5.12 -2.24 5.49
N TYR A 59 4.45 -1.24 4.93
CA TYR A 59 4.49 0.15 5.37
C TYR A 59 3.09 0.64 5.75
N ALA A 60 3.04 1.60 6.66
CA ALA A 60 1.85 2.37 6.96
C ALA A 60 2.16 3.86 6.81
N VAL A 61 1.85 4.39 5.64
CA VAL A 61 2.18 5.75 5.22
C VAL A 61 1.08 6.70 5.65
N ALA A 62 1.42 7.78 6.34
CA ALA A 62 0.42 8.78 6.71
C ALA A 62 -0.06 9.52 5.46
N ILE A 63 -1.38 9.69 5.29
CA ILE A 63 -1.89 10.52 4.19
C ILE A 63 -1.83 11.99 4.65
N PRO A 64 -1.07 12.87 3.96
CA PRO A 64 -0.91 14.25 4.38
C PRO A 64 -2.25 14.96 4.55
N PHE A 65 -2.37 15.75 5.64
CA PHE A 65 -3.57 16.51 5.99
C PHE A 65 -4.84 15.68 6.20
N CYS A 66 -4.69 14.35 6.37
CA CYS A 66 -5.80 13.41 6.54
C CYS A 66 -5.68 12.68 7.86
N PRO A 67 -6.17 13.28 8.96
CA PRO A 67 -5.96 12.75 10.29
C PRO A 67 -6.51 11.33 10.39
N ARG A 68 -5.70 10.44 10.97
CA ARG A 68 -6.01 9.02 11.20
C ARG A 68 -6.17 8.19 9.94
N ARG A 69 -5.89 8.73 8.74
CA ARG A 69 -5.93 7.98 7.49
C ARG A 69 -4.52 7.63 7.06
N TRP A 70 -4.33 6.36 6.73
CA TRP A 70 -3.04 5.83 6.33
C TRP A 70 -3.21 4.96 5.10
N LEU A 71 -2.19 4.95 4.27
CA LEU A 71 -2.04 4.02 3.15
C LEU A 71 -1.24 2.81 3.64
N ALA A 72 -1.87 1.64 3.61
CA ALA A 72 -1.15 0.39 3.80
C ALA A 72 -0.55 -0.04 2.45
N LEU A 73 0.78 -0.18 2.43
CA LEU A 73 1.55 -0.51 1.23
C LEU A 73 2.43 -1.72 1.54
N ALA A 74 2.62 -2.60 0.56
CA ALA A 74 3.63 -3.64 0.62
C ALA A 74 4.59 -3.53 -0.58
N ILE A 75 5.87 -3.76 -0.36
CA ILE A 75 6.89 -3.80 -1.40
C ILE A 75 7.41 -5.23 -1.52
N ASP A 76 7.28 -5.84 -2.70
CA ASP A 76 7.84 -7.17 -2.98
C ASP A 76 9.36 -7.08 -3.15
N THR A 77 10.12 -7.59 -2.19
CA THR A 77 11.58 -7.52 -2.16
C THR A 77 12.27 -8.72 -2.79
N LEU A 78 11.52 -9.79 -3.13
CA LEU A 78 12.07 -11.03 -3.69
C LEU A 78 11.49 -11.40 -5.06
N GLY A 79 10.47 -10.68 -5.54
CA GLY A 79 9.89 -10.90 -6.86
C GLY A 79 10.91 -10.72 -7.99
N SER A 80 10.70 -11.40 -9.11
CA SER A 80 11.57 -11.39 -10.31
C SER A 80 11.57 -10.06 -11.09
N GLY A 81 11.05 -8.97 -10.50
CA GLY A 81 10.87 -7.66 -11.12
C GLY A 81 11.35 -6.51 -10.22
N GLN A 82 11.19 -5.28 -10.70
CA GLN A 82 11.52 -4.04 -9.97
C GLN A 82 10.59 -3.86 -8.76
N ARG A 83 11.02 -4.26 -7.55
CA ARG A 83 10.43 -3.92 -6.23
C ARG A 83 8.98 -3.43 -6.28
N ASP A 84 8.07 -4.31 -6.69
CA ASP A 84 6.71 -3.94 -7.01
C ASP A 84 5.97 -3.46 -5.76
N ARG A 85 5.17 -2.41 -5.92
CA ARG A 85 4.43 -1.75 -4.85
C ARG A 85 2.97 -2.13 -4.92
N ILE A 86 2.50 -2.70 -3.83
CA ILE A 86 1.15 -3.24 -3.70
C ILE A 86 0.39 -2.38 -2.72
N VAL A 87 -0.57 -1.62 -3.23
CA VAL A 87 -1.52 -0.89 -2.40
C VAL A 87 -2.49 -1.90 -1.77
N ILE A 88 -2.35 -2.10 -0.47
CA ILE A 88 -3.12 -3.07 0.32
C ILE A 88 -4.48 -2.50 0.65
N ASP A 89 -4.52 -1.29 1.24
CA ASP A 89 -5.77 -0.63 1.62
C ASP A 89 -5.57 0.83 2.08
N ILE A 90 -6.67 1.56 2.22
CA ILE A 90 -6.76 2.80 2.98
C ILE A 90 -7.30 2.44 4.36
N ILE A 91 -6.45 2.55 5.38
CA ILE A 91 -6.78 2.20 6.76
C ILE A 91 -7.13 3.46 7.58
N THR A 92 -7.97 3.27 8.60
CA THR A 92 -8.27 4.31 9.58
C THR A 92 -7.76 3.86 10.93
N SER A 93 -6.83 4.61 11.52
CA SER A 93 -6.20 4.27 12.80
C SER A 93 -5.73 5.51 13.54
N LYS A 94 -5.91 5.52 14.86
CA LYS A 94 -5.40 6.58 15.73
C LYS A 94 -4.02 6.26 16.29
N ASP A 95 -3.78 4.99 16.64
CA ASP A 95 -2.66 4.56 17.47
C ASP A 95 -1.91 3.34 16.93
N ARG A 96 -2.51 2.56 16.03
CA ARG A 96 -1.95 1.28 15.56
C ARG A 96 -1.98 1.11 14.04
N PRO A 97 -1.48 2.08 13.25
CA PRO A 97 -1.48 1.98 11.79
C PRO A 97 -0.67 0.76 11.32
N CYS A 98 0.50 0.52 11.91
CA CYS A 98 1.35 -0.61 11.53
C CYS A 98 0.76 -1.98 11.83
N ALA A 99 0.08 -2.16 12.97
CA ALA A 99 -0.56 -3.43 13.29
C ALA A 99 -1.67 -3.76 12.29
N LEU A 100 -2.47 -2.76 11.89
CA LEU A 100 -3.50 -2.91 10.88
C LEU A 100 -2.90 -3.17 9.49
N ALA A 101 -1.90 -2.38 9.06
CA ALA A 101 -1.25 -2.58 7.77
C ALA A 101 -0.72 -4.02 7.63
N LYS A 102 -0.02 -4.53 8.65
CA LYS A 102 0.45 -5.92 8.69
C LYS A 102 -0.68 -6.94 8.65
N SER A 103 -1.74 -6.75 9.44
CA SER A 103 -2.88 -7.67 9.45
C SER A 103 -3.57 -7.73 8.10
N TYR A 104 -3.77 -6.59 7.45
CA TYR A 104 -4.37 -6.51 6.13
C TYR A 104 -3.44 -7.13 5.08
N ALA A 105 -2.15 -6.82 5.11
CA ALA A 105 -1.17 -7.41 4.20
C ALA A 105 -1.10 -8.94 4.36
N ALA A 106 -1.11 -9.45 5.60
CA ALA A 106 -1.15 -10.89 5.87
C ALA A 106 -2.41 -11.52 5.23
N ASN A 107 -3.59 -10.97 5.51
CA ASN A 107 -4.85 -11.49 4.97
C ASN A 107 -4.95 -11.42 3.44
N GLN A 108 -4.22 -10.51 2.80
CA GLN A 108 -4.32 -10.28 1.36
C GLN A 108 -3.23 -10.97 0.55
N LEU A 109 -1.99 -11.00 1.06
CA LEU A 109 -0.82 -11.51 0.35
C LEU A 109 -0.49 -12.98 0.66
N THR A 110 -1.00 -13.52 1.77
CA THR A 110 -0.75 -14.93 2.13
C THR A 110 -1.85 -15.89 1.67
N SER A 111 -3.06 -15.37 1.40
CA SER A 111 -4.26 -16.19 1.21
C SER A 111 -4.62 -16.48 -0.26
N GLY A 112 -3.83 -16.00 -1.23
CA GLY A 112 -4.06 -16.27 -2.64
C GLY A 112 -2.91 -15.76 -3.49
N GLY A 113 -2.39 -16.61 -4.39
CA GLY A 113 -1.21 -16.36 -5.20
C GLY A 113 -1.21 -14.98 -5.87
N TYR A 114 -0.41 -14.08 -5.33
CA TYR A 114 -0.03 -12.86 -6.03
C TYR A 114 0.87 -13.24 -7.20
N GLN A 115 0.27 -13.40 -8.38
CA GLN A 115 0.97 -13.34 -9.65
C GLN A 115 0.52 -12.08 -10.36
N TRP A 116 1.47 -11.21 -10.69
CA TRP A 116 1.25 -10.28 -11.78
C TRP A 116 0.95 -11.11 -13.03
N VAL A 117 -0.29 -11.05 -13.49
CA VAL A 117 -0.58 -11.48 -14.86
C VAL A 117 0.12 -10.44 -15.75
N GLN A 118 1.32 -10.78 -16.23
CA GLN A 118 1.95 -10.06 -17.33
C GLN A 118 1.00 -10.24 -18.53
N ARG A 119 0.31 -9.16 -18.90
CA ARG A 119 -0.29 -9.02 -20.23
C ARG A 119 0.70 -8.30 -21.12
#